data_AF-A0A1X0NL17-F1
#
_entry.id   AF-A0A1X0NL17-F1
#
_cell.length_a   1.000
_cell.length_b   1.000
_cell.length_c   1.000
_cell.angle_alpha   90.00
_cell.angle_beta   90.00
_cell.angle_gamma   90.00
#
_symmetry.space_group_name_H-M   'P 1'
#
loop_
_entity.id
_entity.type
_entity.pdbx_description
1 polymer ?
#
loop_
_entity_poly.entity_id
_entity_poly.type
_entity_poly.pdbx_seq_one_letter_code
_entity_poly.pdbx_strand_id
1 'polypeptide(L)'
;MVRLRAAWVARQSARELDAFMHQRAWHFAGCGNYAIAADYIIRLLNRRPSDPTALLLGEVAARHTQQETFEAKCLEAQRRLCVRKNVKDVLLLVKDESRREILRSWLEKAHALPQSIDDTNNSGMNTSSASYDGTINEEQIIVQETEPLEETQKAVRIVAQRTSNTPLVELLHPKQSVYGRGLYATTRISSGTTVMTDQPFVVQRMNDTACAHCLAVLGKSSGHPTGVPCTHCGKETYCSAACREAAWNEYHSCCCATRNPMYASWEEAMREKLRADNSEETRAALCCLAVAKLCAMATVQQRHPLALQRVCSLRGRADYDASTALSEVGALAVTLAAALHQTHLYMEEILSLFALVQTNEFLLPSGTALYHAYSFLNHSCDPNCALVSGSGSGALNRKLVTLRDVREGEQLFINYNANLTTCVSYEDRRALCQQRHFECFCAKCVRRE
;
A
#
# COMPACT_ATOMS: atom_id res chain seq x y z
N MET A 1 -24.26 23.60 14.40
CA MET A 1 -22.90 24.14 14.07
C MET A 1 -22.02 22.99 13.58
N VAL A 2 -21.02 23.23 12.72
CA VAL A 2 -20.12 22.27 12.01
C VAL A 2 -20.58 21.83 10.59
N ARG A 3 -20.72 22.79 9.66
CA ARG A 3 -20.57 22.55 8.19
C ARG A 3 -19.22 23.02 7.64
N LEU A 4 -18.49 23.84 8.40
CA LEU A 4 -17.20 24.42 7.98
C LEU A 4 -16.03 23.41 7.95
N ARG A 5 -16.06 22.35 8.77
CA ARG A 5 -14.99 21.33 8.81
C ARG A 5 -14.99 20.42 7.57
N ALA A 6 -16.16 20.04 7.05
CA ALA A 6 -16.28 19.12 5.91
C ALA A 6 -15.65 19.68 4.62
N ALA A 7 -15.88 20.96 4.32
CA ALA A 7 -15.31 21.59 3.11
C ALA A 7 -13.78 21.79 3.20
N TRP A 8 -13.21 21.92 4.39
CA TRP A 8 -11.76 21.99 4.56
C TRP A 8 -11.11 20.61 4.42
N VAL A 9 -11.69 19.58 5.08
CA VAL A 9 -11.22 18.18 4.96
C VAL A 9 -11.31 17.71 3.50
N ALA A 10 -12.43 17.94 2.82
CA ALA A 10 -12.57 17.59 1.40
C ALA A 10 -11.54 18.29 0.50
N ARG A 11 -11.19 19.56 0.82
CA ARG A 11 -10.13 20.30 0.09
C ARG A 11 -8.75 19.72 0.34
N GLN A 12 -8.44 19.27 1.56
CA GLN A 12 -7.17 18.63 1.87
C GLN A 12 -7.04 17.30 1.12
N SER A 13 -8.08 16.48 1.14
CA SER A 13 -8.07 15.17 0.48
C SER A 13 -8.04 15.27 -1.03
N ALA A 14 -8.68 16.31 -1.59
CA ALA A 14 -8.51 16.65 -2.99
C ALA A 14 -7.06 17.00 -3.33
N ARG A 15 -6.33 17.72 -2.47
CA ARG A 15 -4.90 18.01 -2.67
C ARG A 15 -4.03 16.76 -2.53
N GLU A 16 -4.32 15.89 -1.57
CA GLU A 16 -3.62 14.61 -1.39
C GLU A 16 -3.78 13.72 -2.64
N LEU A 17 -4.99 13.63 -3.18
CA LEU A 17 -5.27 12.93 -4.44
C LEU A 17 -4.55 13.58 -5.63
N ASP A 18 -4.58 14.91 -5.76
CA ASP A 18 -3.86 15.63 -6.83
C ASP A 18 -2.33 15.37 -6.75
N ALA A 19 -1.76 15.32 -5.54
CA ALA A 19 -0.35 15.02 -5.33
C ALA A 19 0.00 13.56 -5.66
N PHE A 20 -0.87 12.61 -5.30
CA PHE A 20 -0.73 11.21 -5.66
C PHE A 20 -0.76 11.01 -7.18
N MET A 21 -1.76 11.58 -7.87
CA MET A 21 -1.87 11.51 -9.33
C MET A 21 -0.62 12.07 -10.01
N HIS A 22 -0.08 13.20 -9.51
CA HIS A 22 1.19 13.75 -9.98
C HIS A 22 2.35 12.76 -9.83
N GLN A 23 2.49 12.17 -8.64
CA GLN A 23 3.58 11.23 -8.35
C GLN A 23 3.50 9.98 -9.25
N ARG A 24 2.29 9.45 -9.47
CA ARG A 24 2.08 8.26 -10.30
C ARG A 24 2.28 8.56 -11.79
N ALA A 25 1.71 9.65 -12.29
CA ALA A 25 1.96 10.12 -13.65
C ALA A 25 3.45 10.26 -13.93
N TRP A 26 4.19 10.89 -13.01
CA TRP A 26 5.63 11.06 -13.12
C TRP A 26 6.38 9.72 -13.08
N HIS A 27 6.04 8.85 -12.12
CA HIS A 27 6.68 7.55 -11.96
C HIS A 27 6.54 6.68 -13.21
N PHE A 28 5.30 6.52 -13.71
CA PHE A 28 5.06 5.68 -14.87
C PHE A 28 5.65 6.25 -16.16
N ALA A 29 5.61 7.58 -16.35
CA ALA A 29 6.32 8.23 -17.45
C ALA A 29 7.83 7.97 -17.38
N GLY A 30 8.42 8.03 -16.18
CA GLY A 30 9.84 7.73 -15.97
C GLY A 30 10.22 6.26 -16.18
N CYS A 31 9.29 5.33 -15.93
CA CYS A 31 9.44 3.90 -16.22
C CYS A 31 9.14 3.53 -17.68
N GLY A 32 8.72 4.49 -18.52
CA GLY A 32 8.32 4.23 -19.91
C GLY A 32 6.93 3.61 -20.10
N ASN A 33 6.13 3.50 -19.03
CA ASN A 33 4.75 3.01 -19.12
C ASN A 33 3.78 4.17 -19.41
N TYR A 34 3.83 4.67 -20.65
CA TYR A 34 3.14 5.89 -21.05
C TYR A 34 1.62 5.76 -21.10
N ALA A 35 1.08 4.56 -21.33
CA ALA A 35 -0.37 4.32 -21.33
C ALA A 35 -0.96 4.52 -19.93
N ILE A 36 -0.32 3.95 -18.90
CA ILE A 36 -0.75 4.14 -17.51
C ILE A 36 -0.49 5.58 -17.08
N ALA A 37 0.63 6.18 -17.47
CA ALA A 37 0.90 7.58 -17.19
C ALA A 37 -0.21 8.50 -17.75
N ALA A 38 -0.64 8.27 -19.00
CA ALA A 38 -1.69 9.04 -19.66
C ALA A 38 -3.01 9.03 -18.87
N ASP A 39 -3.43 7.88 -18.34
CA ASP A 39 -4.66 7.79 -17.55
C ASP A 39 -4.59 8.67 -16.27
N TYR A 40 -3.51 8.60 -15.50
CA TYR A 40 -3.32 9.48 -14.34
C TYR A 40 -3.29 10.97 -14.72
N ILE A 41 -2.65 11.29 -15.84
CA ILE A 41 -2.56 12.67 -16.32
C ILE A 41 -3.95 13.18 -16.74
N ILE A 42 -4.74 12.39 -17.46
CA ILE A 42 -6.10 12.75 -17.86
C ILE A 42 -6.97 12.99 -16.62
N ARG A 43 -6.93 12.09 -15.64
CA ARG A 43 -7.66 12.24 -14.37
C ARG A 43 -7.26 13.51 -13.62
N LEU A 44 -5.96 13.79 -13.57
CA LEU A 44 -5.43 15.00 -12.96
C LEU A 44 -5.85 16.26 -13.72
N LEU A 45 -5.79 16.28 -15.06
CA LEU A 45 -6.18 17.41 -15.89
C LEU A 45 -7.69 17.69 -15.85
N ASN A 46 -8.53 16.65 -15.70
CA ASN A 46 -9.96 16.82 -15.46
C ASN A 46 -10.25 17.58 -14.15
N ARG A 47 -9.35 17.50 -13.17
CA ARG A 47 -9.44 18.19 -11.88
C ARG A 47 -8.68 19.53 -11.88
N ARG A 48 -7.54 19.58 -12.56
CA ARG A 48 -6.57 20.68 -12.63
C ARG A 48 -6.18 20.94 -14.09
N PRO A 49 -7.08 21.51 -14.90
CA PRO A 49 -6.86 21.69 -16.34
C PRO A 49 -5.77 22.70 -16.71
N SER A 50 -5.17 23.35 -15.72
CA SER A 50 -4.11 24.35 -15.89
C SER A 50 -2.84 23.99 -15.10
N ASP A 51 -2.68 22.73 -14.69
CA ASP A 51 -1.45 22.27 -14.05
C ASP A 51 -0.30 22.17 -15.08
N PRO A 52 0.80 22.94 -14.91
CA PRO A 52 1.92 22.91 -15.86
C PRO A 52 2.57 21.53 -16.02
N THR A 53 2.75 20.81 -14.92
CA THR A 53 3.48 19.53 -14.92
C THR A 53 2.64 18.47 -15.61
N ALA A 54 1.35 18.41 -15.27
CA ALA A 54 0.42 17.46 -15.89
C ALA A 54 0.28 17.69 -17.40
N LEU A 55 0.22 18.95 -17.85
CA LEU A 55 0.11 19.27 -19.27
C LEU A 55 1.34 18.85 -20.08
N LEU A 56 2.54 19.04 -19.52
CA LEU A 56 3.80 18.64 -20.16
C LEU A 56 3.96 17.12 -20.17
N LEU A 57 3.66 16.45 -19.05
CA LEU A 57 3.62 14.98 -19.01
C LEU A 57 2.59 14.41 -19.98
N GLY A 58 1.44 15.08 -20.13
CA GLY A 58 0.37 14.67 -21.04
C GLY A 58 0.82 14.68 -22.49
N GLU A 59 1.58 15.70 -22.90
CA GLU A 59 2.21 15.74 -24.22
C GLU A 59 3.20 14.58 -24.43
N VAL A 60 4.10 14.33 -23.46
CA VAL A 60 5.05 13.22 -23.52
C VAL A 60 4.30 11.89 -23.66
N ALA A 61 3.35 11.62 -22.77
CA ALA A 61 2.61 10.37 -22.75
C ALA A 61 1.77 10.18 -24.02
N ALA A 62 1.08 11.23 -24.49
CA ALA A 62 0.25 11.18 -25.69
C ALA A 62 1.07 10.86 -26.94
N ARG A 63 2.27 11.44 -27.10
CA ARG A 63 3.15 11.15 -28.24
C ARG A 63 3.67 9.72 -28.23
N HIS A 64 4.12 9.23 -27.08
CA HIS A 64 4.58 7.85 -26.94
C HIS A 64 3.47 6.81 -27.13
N THR A 65 2.22 7.18 -26.85
CA THR A 65 1.04 6.30 -27.02
C THR A 65 0.27 6.57 -28.31
N GLN A 66 0.75 7.47 -29.17
CA GLN A 66 0.09 7.89 -30.41
C GLN A 66 -1.37 8.36 -30.22
N GLN A 67 -1.66 9.03 -29.10
CA GLN A 67 -2.98 9.57 -28.78
C GLN A 67 -3.12 11.03 -29.25
N GLU A 68 -3.30 11.24 -30.56
CA GLU A 68 -3.32 12.56 -31.21
C GLU A 68 -4.34 13.53 -30.57
N THR A 69 -5.54 13.04 -30.23
CA THR A 69 -6.58 13.86 -29.60
C THR A 69 -6.16 14.34 -28.21
N PHE A 70 -5.45 13.49 -27.44
CA PHE A 70 -4.99 13.84 -26.12
C PHE A 70 -3.82 14.83 -26.19
N GLU A 71 -2.90 14.61 -27.12
CA GLU A 71 -1.79 15.53 -27.40
C GLU A 71 -2.33 16.93 -27.76
N ALA A 72 -3.25 17.01 -28.72
CA ALA A 72 -3.81 18.27 -29.18
C ALA A 72 -4.48 19.05 -28.03
N LYS A 73 -5.20 18.36 -27.14
CA LYS A 73 -5.82 18.96 -25.94
C LYS A 73 -4.77 19.50 -24.98
N CYS A 74 -3.68 18.75 -24.73
CA CYS A 74 -2.60 19.19 -23.87
C CYS A 74 -1.91 20.44 -24.44
N LEU A 75 -1.50 20.41 -25.71
CA LEU A 75 -0.84 21.54 -26.38
C LEU A 75 -1.72 22.80 -26.40
N GLU A 76 -3.02 22.65 -26.65
CA GLU A 76 -3.95 23.78 -26.61
C GLU A 76 -4.09 24.37 -25.20
N ALA A 77 -4.21 23.52 -24.18
CA ALA A 77 -4.25 23.98 -22.80
C ALA A 77 -2.93 24.63 -22.35
N GLN A 78 -1.78 24.13 -22.82
CA GLN A 78 -0.47 24.76 -22.61
C GLN A 78 -0.42 26.18 -23.21
N ARG A 79 -0.85 26.35 -24.48
CA ARG A 79 -0.92 27.67 -25.14
C ARG A 79 -1.77 28.65 -24.34
N ARG A 80 -2.96 28.23 -23.90
CA ARG A 80 -3.86 29.06 -23.07
C ARG A 80 -3.21 29.44 -21.74
N LEU A 81 -2.46 28.53 -21.13
CA LEU A 81 -1.78 28.77 -19.87
C LEU A 81 -0.62 29.76 -20.03
N CYS A 82 0.19 29.64 -21.08
CA CYS A 82 1.24 30.57 -21.44
C CYS A 82 0.71 32.00 -21.59
N VAL A 83 -0.37 32.18 -22.36
CA VAL A 83 -1.03 33.48 -22.53
C VAL A 83 -1.52 34.03 -21.18
N ARG A 84 -2.20 33.20 -20.38
CA ARG A 84 -2.74 33.62 -19.07
C ARG A 84 -1.65 34.02 -18.06
N LYS A 85 -0.49 33.36 -18.11
CA LYS A 85 0.63 33.60 -17.18
C LYS A 85 1.70 34.53 -17.73
N ASN A 86 1.54 35.00 -18.96
CA ASN A 86 2.51 35.83 -19.68
C ASN A 86 3.91 35.22 -19.72
N VAL A 87 4.00 33.93 -20.06
CA VAL A 87 5.25 33.19 -20.22
C VAL A 87 5.32 32.57 -21.61
N LYS A 88 6.54 32.41 -22.14
CA LYS A 88 6.75 31.83 -23.48
C LYS A 88 6.57 30.32 -23.53
N ASP A 89 6.81 29.64 -22.40
CA ASP A 89 6.84 28.18 -22.30
C ASP A 89 6.29 27.74 -20.93
N VAL A 90 5.47 26.69 -20.92
CA VAL A 90 4.91 26.09 -19.71
C VAL A 90 6.00 25.48 -18.82
N LEU A 91 7.14 25.05 -19.37
CA LEU A 91 8.30 24.57 -18.59
C LEU A 91 8.77 25.60 -17.55
N LEU A 92 8.66 26.89 -17.85
CA LEU A 92 9.02 27.97 -16.92
C LEU A 92 8.11 28.05 -15.69
N LEU A 93 6.91 27.47 -15.77
CA LEU A 93 5.94 27.43 -14.68
C LEU A 93 6.15 26.25 -13.72
N VAL A 94 6.98 25.27 -14.10
CA VAL A 94 7.40 24.17 -13.22
C VAL A 94 8.41 24.72 -12.21
N LYS A 95 8.08 24.70 -10.92
CA LYS A 95 8.89 25.35 -9.87
C LYS A 95 10.22 24.66 -9.58
N ASP A 96 10.26 23.33 -9.71
CA ASP A 96 11.42 22.50 -9.39
C ASP A 96 12.34 22.40 -10.61
N GLU A 97 13.60 22.80 -10.47
CA GLU A 97 14.57 22.88 -11.56
C GLU A 97 14.98 21.49 -12.07
N SER A 98 15.20 20.53 -11.17
CA SER A 98 15.53 19.15 -11.55
C SER A 98 14.39 18.50 -12.35
N ARG A 99 13.14 18.67 -11.91
CA ARG A 99 11.97 18.20 -12.66
C ARG A 99 11.86 18.90 -14.02
N ARG A 100 12.15 20.20 -14.09
CA ARG A 100 12.11 20.95 -15.35
C ARG A 100 13.11 20.38 -16.37
N GLU A 101 14.31 20.03 -15.93
CA GLU A 101 15.34 19.42 -16.80
C GLU A 101 14.94 18.02 -17.28
N ILE A 102 14.38 17.19 -16.38
CA ILE A 102 13.90 15.86 -16.74
C ILE A 102 12.78 15.95 -17.78
N LEU A 103 11.78 16.83 -17.56
CA LEU A 103 10.69 17.05 -18.50
C LEU A 103 11.19 17.52 -19.86
N ARG A 104 12.17 18.44 -19.88
CA ARG A 104 12.77 18.90 -21.14
C ARG A 104 13.37 17.73 -21.91
N SER A 105 14.15 16.88 -21.26
CA SER A 105 14.73 15.69 -21.89
C SER A 105 13.67 14.72 -22.40
N TRP A 106 12.58 14.52 -21.66
CA TRP A 106 11.49 13.64 -22.09
C TRP A 106 10.70 14.21 -23.28
N LEU A 107 10.45 15.52 -23.29
CA LEU A 107 9.80 16.20 -24.41
C LEU A 107 10.64 16.13 -25.69
N GLU A 108 11.95 16.39 -25.60
CA GLU A 108 12.86 16.26 -26.75
C GLU A 108 12.82 14.85 -27.35
N LYS A 109 12.82 13.81 -26.49
CA LYS A 109 12.68 12.42 -26.92
C LYS A 109 11.33 12.15 -27.57
N ALA A 110 10.24 12.65 -26.98
CA ALA A 110 8.90 12.50 -27.52
C ALA A 110 8.73 13.25 -28.86
N HIS A 111 9.42 14.38 -29.04
CA HIS A 111 9.43 15.16 -30.28
C HIS A 111 10.19 14.50 -31.42
N ALA A 112 11.16 13.65 -31.08
CA ALA A 112 11.91 12.86 -32.05
C ALA A 112 11.15 11.63 -32.58
N LEU A 113 9.97 11.31 -32.02
CA LEU A 113 9.15 10.19 -32.51
C LEU A 113 8.53 10.52 -33.88
N PRO A 114 8.44 9.54 -34.81
CA PRO A 114 7.77 9.74 -36.09
C PRO A 114 6.30 10.12 -35.87
N GLN A 115 5.83 11.18 -36.53
CA GLN A 115 4.40 11.46 -36.63
C GLN A 115 3.74 10.40 -37.52
N SER A 116 2.59 9.89 -37.12
CA SER A 116 1.76 8.98 -37.92
C SER A 116 1.57 9.58 -39.32
N ILE A 117 2.12 8.90 -40.34
CA ILE A 117 1.86 9.20 -41.74
C ILE A 117 0.52 8.56 -42.07
N ASP A 118 -0.50 9.39 -42.24
CA ASP A 118 -1.71 9.02 -42.99
C ASP A 118 -1.34 9.07 -44.48
N ASP A 119 -1.33 7.92 -45.16
CA ASP A 119 -1.60 7.85 -46.59
C ASP A 119 -2.09 6.44 -46.98
N THR A 120 -3.26 6.44 -47.59
CA THR A 120 -3.98 5.30 -48.18
C THR A 120 -3.11 4.48 -49.15
N ASN A 121 -3.09 3.14 -49.02
CA ASN A 121 -3.27 2.25 -50.17
C ASN A 121 -3.52 0.78 -49.79
N ASN A 122 -4.54 0.24 -50.45
CA ASN A 122 -4.99 -1.15 -50.44
C ASN A 122 -4.05 -2.01 -51.32
N SER A 123 -3.46 -3.08 -50.77
CA SER A 123 -3.25 -4.40 -51.40
C SER A 123 -2.23 -5.24 -50.64
N GLY A 124 -2.47 -6.54 -50.51
CA GLY A 124 -1.43 -7.53 -50.24
C GLY A 124 -1.53 -8.27 -48.91
N MET A 125 -2.44 -9.24 -48.88
CA MET A 125 -2.45 -10.41 -48.01
C MET A 125 -1.05 -10.97 -47.68
N ASN A 126 -0.75 -11.14 -46.39
CA ASN A 126 -0.16 -12.36 -45.86
C ASN A 126 -0.28 -12.39 -44.33
N THR A 127 -1.24 -13.20 -43.87
CA THR A 127 -1.32 -13.73 -42.52
C THR A 127 -0.14 -14.69 -42.30
N SER A 128 0.97 -14.19 -41.79
CA SER A 128 1.95 -15.03 -41.09
C SER A 128 1.64 -14.94 -39.61
N SER A 129 1.03 -16.00 -39.11
CA SER A 129 0.90 -16.37 -37.70
C SER A 129 2.24 -16.18 -36.98
N ALA A 130 2.42 -15.04 -36.32
CA ALA A 130 3.45 -14.87 -35.31
C ALA A 130 2.98 -15.66 -34.09
N SER A 131 3.63 -16.80 -33.89
CA SER A 131 3.59 -17.59 -32.68
C SER A 131 3.65 -16.69 -31.45
N TYR A 132 2.60 -16.74 -30.65
CA TYR A 132 2.50 -16.14 -29.33
C TYR A 132 3.57 -16.80 -28.44
N ASP A 133 4.76 -16.20 -28.39
CA ASP A 133 5.81 -16.60 -27.46
C ASP A 133 5.44 -16.06 -26.07
N GLY A 134 5.04 -16.98 -25.20
CA GLY A 134 4.43 -16.73 -23.91
C GLY A 134 5.44 -16.29 -22.85
N THR A 135 5.91 -15.06 -22.93
CA THR A 135 6.39 -14.33 -21.75
C THR A 135 5.35 -13.29 -21.38
N ILE A 136 4.53 -13.60 -20.39
CA ILE A 136 3.63 -12.65 -19.74
C ILE A 136 4.52 -11.52 -19.20
N ASN A 137 4.36 -10.29 -19.71
CA ASN A 137 5.04 -9.12 -19.17
C ASN A 137 4.42 -8.80 -17.81
N GLU A 138 4.95 -9.38 -16.73
CA GLU A 138 4.59 -9.01 -15.37
C GLU A 138 4.96 -7.53 -15.14
N GLU A 139 3.94 -6.70 -14.87
CA GLU A 139 4.13 -5.31 -14.53
C GLU A 139 4.39 -5.20 -13.02
N GLN A 140 4.98 -4.08 -12.60
CA GLN A 140 5.32 -3.87 -11.21
C GLN A 140 4.78 -2.56 -10.68
N ILE A 141 4.13 -2.64 -9.53
CA ILE A 141 3.69 -1.47 -8.77
C ILE A 141 4.63 -1.23 -7.59
N ILE A 142 5.18 -0.01 -7.52
CA ILE A 142 5.99 0.44 -6.40
C ILE A 142 5.27 1.60 -5.72
N VAL A 143 5.03 1.46 -4.42
CA VAL A 143 4.45 2.48 -3.55
C VAL A 143 5.53 2.96 -2.60
N GLN A 144 5.84 4.24 -2.68
CA GLN A 144 6.76 4.93 -1.77
C GLN A 144 5.97 5.68 -0.70
N GLU A 145 6.58 5.88 0.46
CA GLU A 145 6.05 6.75 1.49
C GLU A 145 5.90 8.18 0.99
N THR A 146 4.89 8.87 1.52
CA THR A 146 4.64 10.30 1.26
C THR A 146 4.81 11.13 2.52
N GLU A 147 4.80 10.49 3.70
CA GLU A 147 5.05 11.14 4.98
C GLU A 147 6.55 11.42 5.18
N PRO A 148 6.92 12.62 5.67
CA PRO A 148 8.30 12.90 6.08
C PRO A 148 8.79 11.94 7.15
N LEU A 149 10.07 11.54 7.07
CA LEU A 149 10.67 10.58 7.99
C LEU A 149 10.54 11.02 9.46
N GLU A 150 10.66 12.32 9.74
CA GLU A 150 10.59 12.86 11.09
C GLU A 150 9.23 12.62 11.77
N GLU A 151 8.13 12.65 11.00
CA GLU A 151 6.79 12.37 11.52
C GLU A 151 6.64 10.87 11.83
N THR A 152 7.12 10.01 10.93
CA THR A 152 7.14 8.56 11.18
C THR A 152 8.03 8.22 12.38
N GLN A 153 9.18 8.88 12.54
CA GLN A 153 10.08 8.71 13.69
C GLN A 153 9.39 9.06 15.01
N LYS A 154 8.65 10.17 15.07
CA LYS A 154 7.87 10.56 16.26
C LYS A 154 6.84 9.49 16.60
N ALA A 155 6.10 8.99 15.60
CA ALA A 155 5.10 7.94 15.82
C ALA A 155 5.73 6.65 16.35
N VAL A 156 6.84 6.18 15.75
CA VAL A 156 7.58 5.00 16.23
C VAL A 156 8.11 5.20 17.65
N ARG A 157 8.61 6.40 17.97
CA ARG A 157 9.10 6.74 19.31
C ARG A 157 8.00 6.63 20.36
N ILE A 158 6.79 7.10 20.07
CA ILE A 158 5.62 6.96 20.95
C ILE A 158 5.30 5.48 21.19
N VAL A 159 5.41 4.64 20.16
CA VAL A 159 5.19 3.19 20.29
C VAL A 159 6.28 2.54 21.16
N ALA A 160 7.56 2.88 20.94
CA ALA A 160 8.68 2.41 21.77
C ALA A 160 8.51 2.78 23.25
N GLN A 161 7.96 3.97 23.52
CA GLN A 161 7.76 4.48 24.88
C GLN A 161 6.70 3.73 25.68
N ARG A 162 5.87 2.89 25.04
CA ARG A 162 4.90 2.04 25.75
C ARG A 162 5.55 1.00 26.66
N THR A 163 6.79 0.61 26.37
CA THR A 163 7.54 -0.39 27.14
C THR A 163 8.52 0.25 28.12
N SER A 164 9.09 1.42 27.79
CA SER A 164 10.11 2.10 28.60
C SER A 164 10.02 3.62 28.40
N ASN A 165 10.19 4.40 29.47
CA ASN A 165 10.21 5.88 29.40
C ASN A 165 11.31 6.39 28.43
N THR A 166 12.46 5.71 28.42
CA THR A 166 13.54 5.95 27.46
C THR A 166 13.43 4.91 26.36
N PRO A 167 13.09 5.31 25.11
CA PRO A 167 12.94 4.37 24.02
C PRO A 167 14.30 3.70 23.71
N LEU A 168 14.31 2.38 23.71
CA LEU A 168 15.51 1.56 23.42
C LEU A 168 15.84 1.51 21.92
N VAL A 169 14.93 1.99 21.08
CA VAL A 169 15.07 1.99 19.63
C VAL A 169 14.58 3.28 19.00
N GLU A 170 15.11 3.57 17.82
CA GLU A 170 14.67 4.64 16.96
C GLU A 170 14.58 4.17 15.49
N LEU A 171 13.69 4.81 14.73
CA LEU A 171 13.59 4.58 13.29
C LEU A 171 14.65 5.43 12.58
N LEU A 172 15.50 4.81 11.76
CA LEU A 172 16.48 5.51 10.94
C LEU A 172 16.34 5.13 9.46
N HIS A 173 16.83 6.00 8.58
CA HIS A 173 17.03 5.73 7.16
C HIS A 173 18.50 6.02 6.81
N PRO A 174 19.42 5.08 7.05
CA PRO A 174 20.82 5.31 6.70
C PRO A 174 20.97 5.52 5.20
N LYS A 175 21.80 6.49 4.80
CA LYS A 175 22.07 6.79 3.40
C LYS A 175 22.65 5.56 2.70
N GLN A 176 22.14 5.26 1.51
CA GLN A 176 22.61 4.14 0.66
C GLN A 176 22.52 2.76 1.33
N SER A 177 21.68 2.60 2.36
CA SER A 177 21.39 1.29 2.94
C SER A 177 20.58 0.43 1.96
N VAL A 178 21.00 -0.82 1.77
CA VAL A 178 20.22 -1.84 1.03
C VAL A 178 18.91 -2.21 1.72
N TYR A 179 18.78 -1.91 3.02
CA TYR A 179 17.58 -2.18 3.82
C TYR A 179 16.58 -1.01 3.84
N GLY A 180 16.97 0.17 3.34
CA GLY A 180 16.18 1.37 3.48
C GLY A 180 15.98 1.78 4.95
N ARG A 181 14.72 1.94 5.36
CA ARG A 181 14.34 2.32 6.73
C ARG A 181 14.40 1.11 7.66
N GLY A 182 14.84 1.30 8.90
CA GLY A 182 14.94 0.24 9.89
C GLY A 182 14.89 0.74 11.33
N LEU A 183 14.63 -0.15 12.28
CA LEU A 183 14.75 0.15 13.71
C LEU A 183 16.16 -0.15 14.21
N TYR A 184 16.77 0.80 14.92
CA TYR A 184 18.14 0.70 15.45
C TYR A 184 18.14 0.87 16.95
N ALA A 185 18.99 0.13 17.64
CA ALA A 185 19.16 0.23 19.08
C ALA A 185 19.84 1.55 19.45
N THR A 186 19.25 2.30 20.38
CA THR A 186 19.80 3.58 20.89
C THR A 186 20.80 3.37 22.03
N THR A 187 20.92 2.14 22.51
CA THR A 187 21.83 1.74 23.58
C THR A 187 22.08 0.23 23.48
N ARG A 188 22.97 -0.31 24.32
CA ARG A 188 23.12 -1.76 24.45
C ARG A 188 21.86 -2.36 25.09
N ILE A 189 21.33 -3.42 24.48
CA ILE A 189 20.14 -4.13 24.96
C ILE A 189 20.52 -5.58 25.27
N SER A 190 20.24 -6.04 26.49
CA SER A 190 20.51 -7.42 26.91
C SER A 190 19.53 -8.41 26.27
N SER A 191 19.96 -9.64 26.04
CA SER A 191 19.08 -10.73 25.60
C SER A 191 17.83 -10.88 26.48
N GLY A 192 16.70 -11.28 25.87
CA GLY A 192 15.40 -11.43 26.54
C GLY A 192 14.65 -10.13 26.86
N THR A 193 15.22 -8.96 26.55
CA THR A 193 14.57 -7.67 26.82
C THR A 193 13.41 -7.42 25.85
N THR A 194 12.26 -6.99 26.38
CA THR A 194 11.18 -6.45 25.53
C THR A 194 11.54 -5.03 25.11
N VAL A 195 11.67 -4.82 23.81
CA VAL A 195 12.10 -3.55 23.22
C VAL A 195 10.91 -2.63 22.95
N MET A 196 9.81 -3.18 22.45
CA MET A 196 8.66 -2.42 21.97
C MET A 196 7.39 -3.27 22.00
N THR A 197 6.25 -2.62 22.20
CA THR A 197 4.91 -3.22 22.06
C THR A 197 4.06 -2.36 21.13
N ASP A 198 3.77 -2.86 19.94
CA ASP A 198 2.87 -2.20 18.99
C ASP A 198 1.45 -2.79 19.04
N GLN A 199 0.48 -2.00 18.59
CA GLN A 199 -0.91 -2.38 18.44
C GLN A 199 -1.29 -2.32 16.96
N PRO A 200 -2.06 -3.30 16.46
CA PRO A 200 -2.42 -3.34 15.06
C PRO A 200 -3.43 -2.25 14.74
N PHE A 201 -3.28 -1.63 13.56
CA PHE A 201 -4.18 -0.59 13.07
C PHE A 201 -5.21 -1.09 12.06
N VAL A 202 -4.97 -2.27 11.50
CA VAL A 202 -5.93 -3.03 10.72
C VAL A 202 -5.83 -4.47 11.18
N VAL A 203 -6.98 -5.09 11.43
CA VAL A 203 -7.07 -6.53 11.71
C VAL A 203 -8.20 -7.10 10.88
N GLN A 204 -7.92 -8.22 10.23
CA GLN A 204 -8.92 -9.00 9.52
C GLN A 204 -8.91 -10.43 10.06
N ARG A 205 -10.05 -10.85 10.65
CA ARG A 205 -10.24 -12.23 11.10
C ARG A 205 -10.61 -13.13 9.93
N MET A 206 -10.15 -14.37 10.00
CA MET A 206 -10.44 -15.43 9.03
C MET A 206 -11.83 -16.04 9.27
N ASN A 207 -12.23 -16.21 10.53
CA ASN A 207 -13.50 -16.84 10.89
C ASN A 207 -14.07 -16.26 12.19
N ASP A 208 -15.33 -16.60 12.47
CA ASP A 208 -16.06 -16.04 13.62
C ASP A 208 -15.71 -16.69 14.97
N THR A 209 -14.84 -17.70 14.99
CA THR A 209 -14.35 -18.31 16.23
C THR A 209 -13.22 -17.51 16.87
N ALA A 210 -12.76 -16.43 16.22
CA ALA A 210 -11.76 -15.52 16.75
C ALA A 210 -12.32 -14.12 17.00
N CYS A 211 -11.75 -13.43 17.99
CA CYS A 211 -12.05 -12.04 18.26
C CYS A 211 -11.73 -11.18 17.04
N ALA A 212 -12.68 -10.34 16.64
CA ALA A 212 -12.55 -9.43 15.50
C ALA A 212 -11.50 -8.32 15.63
N HIS A 213 -10.83 -8.23 16.78
CA HIS A 213 -9.79 -7.25 17.03
C HIS A 213 -8.45 -7.88 17.42
N CYS A 214 -8.46 -8.75 18.42
CA CYS A 214 -7.22 -9.35 18.88
C CYS A 214 -6.93 -10.71 18.27
N LEU A 215 -7.80 -11.27 17.44
CA LEU A 215 -7.66 -12.62 16.85
C LEU A 215 -7.52 -13.77 17.88
N ALA A 216 -7.67 -13.51 19.18
CA ALA A 216 -7.71 -14.56 20.19
C ALA A 216 -8.95 -15.44 19.98
N VAL A 217 -8.79 -16.74 20.22
CA VAL A 217 -9.88 -17.72 20.11
C VAL A 217 -10.99 -17.35 21.10
N LEU A 218 -12.21 -17.29 20.61
CA LEU A 218 -13.43 -17.17 21.41
C LEU A 218 -13.89 -18.55 21.82
N GLY A 219 -14.32 -18.69 23.07
CA GLY A 219 -15.00 -19.90 23.53
C GLY A 219 -16.30 -20.15 22.74
N LYS A 220 -16.82 -21.36 22.82
CA LYS A 220 -18.13 -21.72 22.27
C LYS A 220 -19.08 -22.03 23.43
N SER A 221 -20.27 -21.45 23.40
CA SER A 221 -21.38 -21.86 24.26
C SER A 221 -22.61 -22.02 23.38
N SER A 222 -23.25 -23.19 23.44
CA SER A 222 -24.44 -23.51 22.64
C SER A 222 -24.28 -23.31 21.12
N GLY A 223 -23.07 -23.53 20.58
CA GLY A 223 -22.79 -23.36 19.15
C GLY A 223 -22.52 -21.91 18.71
N HIS A 224 -22.48 -20.94 19.63
CA HIS A 224 -22.18 -19.54 19.34
C HIS A 224 -20.90 -19.06 20.06
N PRO A 225 -20.14 -18.11 19.49
CA PRO A 225 -18.96 -17.55 20.15
C PRO A 225 -19.35 -16.86 21.46
N THR A 226 -18.67 -17.15 22.57
CA THR A 226 -18.91 -16.59 23.92
C THR A 226 -18.37 -15.15 24.07
N GLY A 227 -18.40 -14.37 23.00
CA GLY A 227 -17.83 -13.03 22.94
C GLY A 227 -18.81 -11.92 23.32
N VAL A 228 -18.27 -10.74 23.58
CA VAL A 228 -19.03 -9.48 23.67
C VAL A 228 -19.36 -9.04 22.24
N PRO A 229 -20.64 -8.96 21.83
CA PRO A 229 -21.00 -8.49 20.49
C PRO A 229 -20.88 -6.98 20.36
N CYS A 230 -20.78 -6.50 19.12
CA CYS A 230 -20.95 -5.09 18.79
C CYS A 230 -22.33 -4.60 19.22
N THR A 231 -22.39 -3.47 19.94
CA THR A 231 -23.64 -2.86 20.43
C THR A 231 -24.49 -2.24 19.33
N HIS A 232 -23.94 -2.11 18.11
CA HIS A 232 -24.63 -1.48 16.99
C HIS A 232 -25.15 -2.49 15.98
N CYS A 233 -24.31 -3.41 15.49
CA CYS A 233 -24.73 -4.38 14.47
C CYS A 233 -25.07 -5.75 15.03
N GLY A 234 -24.63 -6.10 16.25
CA GLY A 234 -24.76 -7.46 16.80
C GLY A 234 -23.97 -8.55 16.06
N LYS A 235 -23.48 -8.30 14.83
CA LYS A 235 -22.81 -9.30 13.97
C LYS A 235 -21.36 -9.59 14.38
N GLU A 236 -20.57 -8.56 14.70
CA GLU A 236 -19.14 -8.73 15.03
C GLU A 236 -18.94 -9.01 16.52
N THR A 237 -18.02 -9.94 16.84
CA THR A 237 -17.82 -10.48 18.20
C THR A 237 -16.38 -10.29 18.69
N TYR A 238 -16.25 -9.98 19.99
CA TYR A 238 -14.98 -9.63 20.63
C TYR A 238 -14.76 -10.41 21.92
N CYS A 239 -13.50 -10.61 22.33
CA CYS A 239 -13.23 -11.31 23.59
C CYS A 239 -13.52 -10.45 24.84
N SER A 240 -13.60 -9.12 24.69
CA SER A 240 -13.84 -8.18 25.79
C SER A 240 -14.42 -6.86 25.29
N ALA A 241 -15.00 -6.07 26.20
CA ALA A 241 -15.46 -4.71 25.90
C ALA A 241 -14.31 -3.81 25.41
N ALA A 242 -13.11 -3.98 25.98
CA ALA A 242 -11.92 -3.25 25.55
C ALA A 242 -11.55 -3.53 24.08
N CYS A 243 -11.59 -4.81 23.65
CA CYS A 243 -11.35 -5.16 22.24
C CYS A 243 -12.44 -4.59 21.31
N ARG A 244 -13.70 -4.60 21.74
CA ARG A 244 -14.82 -4.02 20.99
C ARG A 244 -14.62 -2.52 20.80
N GLU A 245 -14.28 -1.80 21.86
CA GLU A 245 -14.09 -0.34 21.85
C GLU A 245 -12.85 0.06 21.06
N ALA A 246 -11.74 -0.66 21.21
CA ALA A 246 -10.54 -0.43 20.42
C ALA A 246 -10.82 -0.64 18.92
N ALA A 247 -11.46 -1.75 18.52
CA ALA A 247 -11.85 -1.96 17.13
C ALA A 247 -12.79 -0.88 16.60
N TRP A 248 -13.76 -0.45 17.41
CA TRP A 248 -14.69 0.61 17.05
C TRP A 248 -13.98 1.92 16.72
N ASN A 249 -13.05 2.32 17.59
CA ASN A 249 -12.27 3.55 17.44
C ASN A 249 -11.29 3.47 16.27
N GLU A 250 -10.80 2.27 15.95
CA GLU A 250 -9.77 2.08 14.93
C GLU A 250 -10.35 1.95 13.52
N TYR A 251 -11.28 1.01 13.28
CA TYR A 251 -11.76 0.69 11.93
C TYR A 251 -13.20 0.19 11.87
N HIS A 252 -13.72 -0.47 12.92
CA HIS A 252 -15.03 -1.14 12.85
C HIS A 252 -16.18 -0.13 12.74
N SER A 253 -16.06 1.06 13.32
CA SER A 253 -17.06 2.12 13.12
C SER A 253 -17.24 2.52 11.65
N CYS A 254 -16.22 2.28 10.80
CA CYS A 254 -16.25 2.50 9.36
C CYS A 254 -16.74 1.27 8.58
N CYS A 255 -16.79 0.09 9.19
CA CYS A 255 -17.18 -1.17 8.54
C CYS A 255 -18.51 -1.73 9.10
N CYS A 256 -19.03 -1.16 10.18
CA CYS A 256 -20.17 -1.68 10.91
C CYS A 256 -21.43 -1.73 10.03
N ALA A 257 -22.11 -2.88 9.99
CA ALA A 257 -23.29 -3.10 9.15
C ALA A 257 -24.43 -2.09 9.40
N THR A 258 -24.58 -1.59 10.63
CA THR A 258 -25.58 -0.56 10.96
C THR A 258 -25.22 0.81 10.36
N ARG A 259 -23.93 1.09 10.15
CA ARG A 259 -23.45 2.37 9.59
C ARG A 259 -23.25 2.29 8.08
N ASN A 260 -22.73 1.17 7.59
CA ASN A 260 -22.39 0.94 6.19
C ASN A 260 -22.96 -0.41 5.71
N PRO A 261 -24.29 -0.50 5.51
CA PRO A 261 -24.96 -1.76 5.17
C PRO A 261 -24.53 -2.31 3.80
N MET A 262 -24.27 -1.45 2.82
CA MET A 262 -23.79 -1.86 1.49
C MET A 262 -22.38 -2.46 1.56
N TYR A 263 -21.47 -1.81 2.29
CA TYR A 263 -20.14 -2.36 2.56
C TYR A 263 -20.21 -3.69 3.31
N ALA A 264 -21.05 -3.80 4.33
CA ALA A 264 -21.18 -5.04 5.10
C ALA A 264 -21.71 -6.20 4.25
N SER A 265 -22.66 -5.94 3.34
CA SER A 265 -23.12 -6.93 2.35
C SER A 265 -21.98 -7.37 1.43
N TRP A 266 -21.19 -6.41 0.94
CA TRP A 266 -20.00 -6.69 0.12
C TRP A 266 -18.96 -7.53 0.88
N GLU A 267 -18.68 -7.19 2.14
CA GLU A 267 -17.73 -7.91 3.01
C GLU A 267 -18.19 -9.35 3.26
N GLU A 268 -19.49 -9.55 3.51
CA GLU A 268 -20.10 -10.86 3.75
C GLU A 268 -19.95 -11.76 2.52
N ALA A 269 -20.24 -11.25 1.32
CA ALA A 269 -20.03 -11.98 0.06
C ALA A 269 -18.55 -12.34 -0.18
N MET A 270 -17.61 -11.46 0.17
CA MET A 270 -16.18 -11.75 0.03
C MET A 270 -15.70 -12.79 1.06
N ARG A 271 -16.26 -12.78 2.28
CA ARG A 271 -15.94 -13.77 3.31
C ARG A 271 -16.40 -15.18 2.97
N GLU A 272 -17.39 -15.36 2.09
CA GLU A 272 -17.74 -16.69 1.61
C GLU A 272 -16.58 -17.37 0.88
N LYS A 273 -15.70 -16.59 0.21
CA LYS A 273 -14.49 -17.11 -0.43
C LYS A 273 -13.43 -17.62 0.57
N LEU A 274 -13.43 -17.13 1.81
CA LEU A 274 -12.53 -17.63 2.87
C LEU A 274 -12.89 -19.05 3.34
N ARG A 275 -14.05 -19.58 2.94
CA ARG A 275 -14.46 -20.95 3.27
C ARG A 275 -13.93 -21.98 2.27
N ALA A 276 -13.18 -21.55 1.25
CA ALA A 276 -12.48 -22.45 0.34
C ALA A 276 -11.26 -23.08 1.02
N ASP A 277 -11.02 -24.39 0.81
CA ASP A 277 -9.93 -25.16 1.44
C ASP A 277 -8.52 -24.85 0.88
N ASN A 278 -8.35 -23.75 0.15
CA ASN A 278 -7.06 -23.34 -0.42
C ASN A 278 -6.41 -22.21 0.41
N SER A 279 -5.21 -22.47 0.92
CA SER A 279 -4.46 -21.52 1.75
C SER A 279 -4.04 -20.23 1.01
N GLU A 280 -3.74 -20.31 -0.28
CA GLU A 280 -3.35 -19.14 -1.08
C GLU A 280 -4.56 -18.23 -1.33
N GLU A 281 -5.70 -18.83 -1.67
CA GLU A 281 -6.98 -18.13 -1.81
C GLU A 281 -7.41 -17.48 -0.50
N THR A 282 -7.17 -18.16 0.64
CA THR A 282 -7.43 -17.60 1.97
C THR A 282 -6.61 -16.34 2.22
N ARG A 283 -5.31 -16.35 1.90
CA ARG A 283 -4.44 -15.17 2.05
C ARG A 283 -4.87 -14.03 1.14
N ALA A 284 -5.17 -14.32 -0.13
CA ALA A 284 -5.65 -13.33 -1.08
C ALA A 284 -6.96 -12.68 -0.61
N ALA A 285 -7.92 -13.49 -0.13
CA ALA A 285 -9.19 -13.00 0.40
C ALA A 285 -9.02 -12.16 1.68
N LEU A 286 -8.13 -12.56 2.60
CA LEU A 286 -7.78 -11.74 3.77
C LEU A 286 -7.19 -10.38 3.36
N CYS A 287 -6.33 -10.37 2.33
CA CYS A 287 -5.75 -9.17 1.79
C CYS A 287 -6.83 -8.26 1.15
N CYS A 288 -7.73 -8.82 0.33
CA CYS A 288 -8.88 -8.10 -0.25
C CYS A 288 -9.74 -7.42 0.84
N LEU A 289 -10.05 -8.16 1.92
CA LEU A 289 -10.83 -7.64 3.04
C LEU A 289 -10.08 -6.56 3.82
N ALA A 290 -8.77 -6.68 3.99
CA ALA A 290 -7.94 -5.65 4.61
C ALA A 290 -7.86 -4.37 3.75
N VAL A 291 -7.72 -4.51 2.43
CA VAL A 291 -7.76 -3.39 1.47
C VAL A 291 -9.13 -2.71 1.48
N ALA A 292 -10.21 -3.48 1.46
CA ALA A 292 -11.58 -2.97 1.56
C ALA A 292 -11.81 -2.18 2.85
N LYS A 293 -11.29 -2.69 3.98
CA LYS A 293 -11.33 -2.01 5.28
C LYS A 293 -10.56 -0.69 5.28
N LEU A 294 -9.37 -0.65 4.68
CA LEU A 294 -8.62 0.60 4.47
C LEU A 294 -9.42 1.59 3.60
N CYS A 295 -10.08 1.11 2.54
CA CYS A 295 -10.95 1.96 1.73
C CYS A 295 -12.10 2.54 2.56
N ALA A 296 -12.79 1.71 3.35
CA ALA A 296 -13.87 2.15 4.23
C ALA A 296 -13.41 3.21 5.25
N MET A 297 -12.23 3.01 5.85
CA MET A 297 -11.59 4.00 6.73
C MET A 297 -11.32 5.31 5.99
N ALA A 298 -10.75 5.24 4.79
CA ALA A 298 -10.46 6.39 3.94
C ALA A 298 -11.73 7.16 3.58
N THR A 299 -12.80 6.46 3.18
CA THR A 299 -14.09 7.05 2.86
C THR A 299 -14.67 7.81 4.06
N VAL A 300 -14.72 7.20 5.24
CA VAL A 300 -15.30 7.83 6.44
C VAL A 300 -14.44 9.00 6.93
N GLN A 301 -13.12 8.86 6.87
CA GLN A 301 -12.19 9.95 7.18
C GLN A 301 -12.15 11.02 6.09
N GLN A 302 -12.81 10.77 4.95
CA GLN A 302 -12.81 11.62 3.77
C GLN A 302 -11.39 11.92 3.29
N ARG A 303 -10.49 10.92 3.28
CA ARG A 303 -9.08 11.03 2.86
C ARG A 303 -8.78 10.10 1.70
N HIS A 304 -7.69 10.38 0.99
CA HIS A 304 -7.17 9.41 0.03
C HIS A 304 -6.70 8.15 0.78
N PRO A 305 -6.96 6.92 0.30
CA PRO A 305 -6.56 5.70 1.01
C PRO A 305 -5.07 5.62 1.32
N LEU A 306 -4.21 6.03 0.38
CA LEU A 306 -2.75 6.07 0.59
C LEU A 306 -2.27 7.23 1.47
N ALA A 307 -3.15 8.18 1.78
CA ALA A 307 -2.86 9.27 2.71
C ALA A 307 -3.31 8.95 4.14
N LEU A 308 -3.99 7.81 4.37
CA LEU A 308 -4.36 7.38 5.72
C LEU A 308 -3.13 7.35 6.63
N GLN A 309 -3.32 7.81 7.88
CA GLN A 309 -2.24 7.80 8.86
C GLN A 309 -1.72 6.37 9.04
N ARG A 310 -0.39 6.24 9.19
CA ARG A 310 0.37 4.97 9.17
C ARG A 310 0.51 4.37 7.78
N VAL A 311 -0.54 4.34 6.94
CA VAL A 311 -0.45 3.84 5.55
C VAL A 311 0.49 4.70 4.71
N CYS A 312 0.40 6.03 4.81
CA CYS A 312 1.25 6.98 4.07
C CYS A 312 2.74 6.90 4.39
N SER A 313 3.09 6.22 5.48
CA SER A 313 4.47 5.98 5.90
C SER A 313 5.01 4.63 5.43
N LEU A 314 4.18 3.74 4.87
CA LEU A 314 4.60 2.41 4.44
C LEU A 314 5.16 2.43 3.01
N ARG A 315 5.99 1.43 2.70
CA ARG A 315 6.41 1.10 1.34
C ARG A 315 5.76 -0.21 0.93
N GLY A 316 5.54 -0.37 -0.36
CA GLY A 316 4.94 -1.57 -0.91
C GLY A 316 5.47 -1.84 -2.30
N ARG A 317 5.60 -3.12 -2.62
CA ARG A 317 5.94 -3.59 -3.96
C ARG A 317 5.12 -4.83 -4.25
N ALA A 318 4.56 -4.90 -5.44
CA ALA A 318 3.87 -6.09 -5.92
C ALA A 318 4.06 -6.18 -7.43
N ASP A 319 4.21 -7.41 -7.90
CA ASP A 319 4.10 -7.73 -9.31
C ASP A 319 2.63 -8.04 -9.63
N TYR A 320 2.16 -7.65 -10.81
CA TYR A 320 0.81 -7.91 -11.26
C TYR A 320 0.77 -8.22 -12.75
N ASP A 321 -0.10 -9.16 -13.11
CA ASP A 321 -0.50 -9.36 -14.49
C ASP A 321 -1.54 -8.30 -14.88
N ALA A 322 -1.35 -7.64 -16.02
CA ALA A 322 -2.23 -6.57 -16.47
C ALA A 322 -3.67 -7.04 -16.75
N SER A 323 -3.84 -8.28 -17.22
CA SER A 323 -5.16 -8.85 -17.53
C SER A 323 -5.93 -9.22 -16.25
N THR A 324 -5.25 -9.82 -15.27
CA THR A 324 -5.80 -10.10 -13.93
C THR A 324 -6.11 -8.80 -13.19
N ALA A 325 -5.24 -7.80 -13.26
CA ALA A 325 -5.49 -6.50 -12.67
C ALA A 325 -6.76 -5.87 -13.25
N LEU A 326 -6.89 -5.82 -14.58
CA LEU A 326 -8.06 -5.22 -15.23
C LEU A 326 -9.37 -5.96 -14.91
N SER A 327 -9.34 -7.29 -14.92
CA SER A 327 -10.55 -8.11 -14.69
C SER A 327 -10.93 -8.19 -13.22
N GLU A 328 -10.01 -8.62 -12.34
CA GLU A 328 -10.31 -8.88 -10.94
C GLU A 328 -10.20 -7.62 -10.08
N VAL A 329 -9.09 -6.89 -10.19
CA VAL A 329 -8.85 -5.69 -9.37
C VAL A 329 -9.72 -4.53 -9.84
N GLY A 330 -9.96 -4.42 -11.14
CA GLY A 330 -10.94 -3.49 -11.71
C GLY A 330 -12.36 -3.76 -11.20
N ALA A 331 -12.82 -5.02 -11.24
CA ALA A 331 -14.14 -5.39 -10.70
C ALA A 331 -14.23 -5.14 -9.18
N LEU A 332 -13.16 -5.43 -8.44
CA LEU A 332 -13.06 -5.11 -7.02
C LEU A 332 -13.20 -3.61 -6.77
N ALA A 333 -12.47 -2.78 -7.51
CA ALA A 333 -12.53 -1.32 -7.40
C ALA A 333 -13.94 -0.80 -7.67
N VAL A 334 -14.61 -1.26 -8.73
CA VAL A 334 -15.98 -0.85 -9.08
C VAL A 334 -16.99 -1.25 -8.00
N THR A 335 -16.94 -2.50 -7.54
CA THR A 335 -17.89 -2.99 -6.53
C THR A 335 -17.68 -2.32 -5.17
N LEU A 336 -16.42 -2.09 -4.76
CA LEU A 336 -16.10 -1.33 -3.54
C LEU A 336 -16.49 0.14 -3.66
N ALA A 337 -16.21 0.79 -4.80
CA ALA A 337 -16.60 2.17 -5.07
C ALA A 337 -18.12 2.35 -4.91
N ALA A 338 -18.90 1.41 -5.46
CA ALA A 338 -20.35 1.39 -5.29
C ALA A 338 -20.77 1.16 -3.82
N ALA A 339 -20.18 0.17 -3.14
CA ALA A 339 -20.50 -0.16 -1.76
C ALA A 339 -20.17 0.96 -0.75
N LEU A 340 -19.11 1.73 -1.03
CA LEU A 340 -18.63 2.84 -0.21
C LEU A 340 -19.14 4.21 -0.68
N HIS A 341 -19.87 4.28 -1.80
CA HIS A 341 -20.25 5.53 -2.46
C HIS A 341 -19.04 6.45 -2.74
N GLN A 342 -17.92 5.86 -3.15
CA GLN A 342 -16.67 6.58 -3.43
C GLN A 342 -16.43 6.64 -4.94
N THR A 343 -16.58 7.82 -5.54
CA THR A 343 -16.45 8.03 -7.00
C THR A 343 -15.01 8.06 -7.52
N HIS A 344 -14.02 8.02 -6.62
CA HIS A 344 -12.59 8.15 -6.94
C HIS A 344 -11.77 7.03 -6.32
N LEU A 345 -12.28 5.80 -6.36
CA LEU A 345 -11.54 4.59 -6.00
C LEU A 345 -11.29 3.81 -7.29
N TYR A 346 -10.09 3.90 -7.83
CA TYR A 346 -9.73 3.27 -9.08
C TYR A 346 -8.85 2.05 -8.83
N MET A 347 -8.67 1.26 -9.89
CA MET A 347 -7.90 0.02 -9.86
C MET A 347 -6.50 0.24 -9.30
N GLU A 348 -5.88 1.37 -9.63
CA GLU A 348 -4.49 1.62 -9.29
C GLU A 348 -4.30 2.00 -7.81
N GLU A 349 -5.28 2.67 -7.17
CA GLU A 349 -5.27 2.84 -5.72
C GLU A 349 -5.45 1.49 -5.02
N ILE A 350 -6.33 0.63 -5.53
CA ILE A 350 -6.53 -0.72 -4.99
C ILE A 350 -5.24 -1.55 -5.12
N LEU A 351 -4.60 -1.55 -6.29
CA LEU A 351 -3.30 -2.21 -6.51
C LEU A 351 -2.23 -1.64 -5.57
N SER A 352 -2.21 -0.33 -5.35
CA SER A 352 -1.26 0.31 -4.43
C SER A 352 -1.49 -0.17 -2.99
N LEU A 353 -2.76 -0.28 -2.58
CA LEU A 353 -3.11 -0.82 -1.26
C LEU A 353 -2.75 -2.30 -1.14
N PHE A 354 -2.95 -3.11 -2.17
CA PHE A 354 -2.48 -4.50 -2.18
C PHE A 354 -0.97 -4.59 -1.95
N ALA A 355 -0.19 -3.81 -2.71
CA ALA A 355 1.26 -3.77 -2.54
C ALA A 355 1.66 -3.37 -1.11
N LEU A 356 0.99 -2.39 -0.50
CA LEU A 356 1.24 -2.00 0.89
C LEU A 356 0.83 -3.09 1.89
N VAL A 357 -0.35 -3.69 1.75
CA VAL A 357 -0.83 -4.72 2.68
C VAL A 357 0.06 -5.96 2.59
N GLN A 358 0.29 -6.51 1.40
CA GLN A 358 1.08 -7.74 1.20
C GLN A 358 2.53 -7.59 1.68
N THR A 359 3.12 -6.39 1.52
CA THR A 359 4.49 -6.12 1.99
C THR A 359 4.57 -6.05 3.52
N ASN A 360 3.52 -5.59 4.19
CA ASN A 360 3.55 -5.23 5.62
C ASN A 360 2.63 -6.10 6.50
N GLU A 361 1.99 -7.13 5.94
CA GLU A 361 1.06 -8.00 6.65
C GLU A 361 1.76 -8.99 7.59
N PHE A 362 1.19 -9.11 8.79
CA PHE A 362 1.56 -10.13 9.76
C PHE A 362 0.47 -11.21 9.77
N LEU A 363 0.77 -12.33 9.13
CA LEU A 363 -0.09 -13.51 9.15
C LEU A 363 -0.08 -14.15 10.53
N LEU A 364 -1.27 -14.40 11.05
CA LEU A 364 -1.56 -14.96 12.37
C LEU A 364 -2.50 -16.17 12.20
N PRO A 365 -2.54 -17.11 13.15
CA PRO A 365 -3.33 -18.34 13.00
C PRO A 365 -4.82 -18.13 12.68
N SER A 366 -5.39 -17.01 13.15
CA SER A 366 -6.82 -16.70 12.98
C SER A 366 -7.09 -15.51 12.04
N GLY A 367 -6.09 -15.04 11.28
CA GLY A 367 -6.26 -13.90 10.38
C GLY A 367 -4.98 -13.13 10.08
N THR A 368 -5.12 -11.86 9.71
CA THR A 368 -3.99 -10.97 9.41
C THR A 368 -4.11 -9.65 10.16
N ALA A 369 -2.98 -9.01 10.40
CA ALA A 369 -2.88 -7.71 11.04
C ALA A 369 -1.80 -6.83 10.41
N LEU A 370 -2.04 -5.52 10.39
CA LEU A 370 -1.02 -4.51 10.07
C LEU A 370 -0.64 -3.74 11.33
N TYR A 371 0.67 -3.59 11.53
CA TYR A 371 1.27 -2.82 12.62
C TYR A 371 2.06 -1.66 12.03
N HIS A 372 2.16 -0.56 12.76
CA HIS A 372 2.89 0.59 12.22
C HIS A 372 4.38 0.44 12.48
N ALA A 373 4.79 0.34 13.74
CA ALA A 373 6.19 0.32 14.11
C ALA A 373 6.87 -1.00 13.70
N TYR A 374 6.16 -2.13 13.75
CA TYR A 374 6.73 -3.42 13.34
C TYR A 374 6.96 -3.54 11.83
N SER A 375 6.30 -2.74 11.01
CA SER A 375 6.55 -2.69 9.57
C SER A 375 7.94 -2.13 9.20
N PHE A 376 8.66 -1.53 10.17
CA PHE A 376 10.04 -1.05 9.97
C PHE A 376 11.11 -2.03 10.48
N LEU A 377 10.73 -3.24 10.89
CA LEU A 377 11.68 -4.30 11.23
C LEU A 377 12.09 -5.01 9.95
N ASN A 378 13.38 -5.00 9.61
CA ASN A 378 13.89 -5.67 8.43
C ASN A 378 14.11 -7.18 8.66
N HIS A 379 14.30 -7.91 7.56
CA HIS A 379 14.50 -9.35 7.59
C HIS A 379 15.96 -9.77 7.88
N SER A 380 16.13 -10.80 8.70
CA SER A 380 17.32 -11.65 8.76
C SER A 380 16.93 -13.11 8.98
N CYS A 381 17.55 -14.06 8.26
CA CYS A 381 17.40 -15.50 8.55
C CYS A 381 18.10 -15.90 9.88
N ASP A 382 18.99 -15.03 10.38
CA ASP A 382 19.59 -15.12 11.71
C ASP A 382 19.24 -13.84 12.50
N PRO A 383 17.98 -13.72 12.95
CA PRO A 383 17.49 -12.48 13.54
C PRO A 383 18.04 -12.27 14.96
N ASN A 384 18.15 -11.01 15.37
CA ASN A 384 18.46 -10.66 16.76
C ASN A 384 17.20 -10.35 17.60
N CYS A 385 16.02 -10.34 16.98
CA CYS A 385 14.75 -10.17 17.66
C CYS A 385 13.66 -11.15 17.16
N ALA A 386 12.66 -11.38 17.99
CA ALA A 386 11.44 -12.09 17.62
C ALA A 386 10.20 -11.36 18.14
N LEU A 387 9.09 -11.52 17.42
CA LEU A 387 7.77 -11.08 17.87
C LEU A 387 7.09 -12.21 18.65
N VAL A 388 7.20 -12.16 19.97
CA VAL A 388 6.56 -13.12 20.86
C VAL A 388 5.17 -12.63 21.22
N SER A 389 4.20 -13.54 21.19
CA SER A 389 2.88 -13.25 21.74
C SER A 389 2.95 -13.34 23.27
N GLY A 390 2.22 -12.48 23.99
CA GLY A 390 2.07 -12.60 25.44
C GLY A 390 1.26 -13.84 25.85
N SER A 391 0.54 -13.80 26.98
CA SER A 391 -0.33 -14.88 27.47
C SER A 391 -1.52 -15.25 26.56
N GLY A 392 -1.52 -14.86 25.29
CA GLY A 392 -2.52 -15.23 24.28
C GLY A 392 -1.93 -15.14 22.87
N SER A 393 -2.43 -15.94 21.93
CA SER A 393 -1.96 -16.08 20.55
C SER A 393 -2.45 -14.99 19.58
N GLY A 394 -2.84 -13.84 20.11
CA GLY A 394 -3.55 -12.80 19.37
C GLY A 394 -2.68 -11.76 18.65
N ALA A 395 -3.32 -10.90 17.86
CA ALA A 395 -2.74 -9.72 17.23
C ALA A 395 -2.41 -8.61 18.24
N LEU A 396 -3.07 -8.53 19.39
CA LEU A 396 -2.73 -7.51 20.41
C LEU A 396 -1.54 -7.97 21.26
N ASN A 397 -0.80 -6.99 21.80
CA ASN A 397 0.23 -7.20 22.81
C ASN A 397 1.37 -8.15 22.40
N ARG A 398 1.61 -8.29 21.09
CA ARG A 398 2.85 -8.91 20.60
C ARG A 398 4.01 -8.02 21.01
N LYS A 399 5.05 -8.63 21.57
CA LYS A 399 6.23 -7.95 22.09
C LYS A 399 7.41 -8.24 21.19
N LEU A 400 8.13 -7.20 20.78
CA LEU A 400 9.44 -7.37 20.15
C LEU A 400 10.46 -7.66 21.26
N VAL A 401 11.05 -8.84 21.25
CA VAL A 401 12.01 -9.30 22.27
C VAL A 401 13.34 -9.62 21.61
N THR A 402 14.45 -9.20 22.23
CA THR A 402 15.81 -9.54 21.78
C THR A 402 16.13 -11.01 22.06
N LEU A 403 16.69 -11.70 21.06
CA LEU A 403 17.11 -13.11 21.14
C LEU A 403 18.56 -13.27 21.63
N ARG A 404 19.33 -12.19 21.54
CA ARG A 404 20.72 -12.07 21.99
C ARG A 404 20.99 -10.64 22.42
N ASP A 405 22.16 -10.39 22.99
CA ASP A 405 22.62 -9.02 23.23
C ASP A 405 22.70 -8.25 21.89
N VAL A 406 22.21 -7.01 21.91
CA VAL A 406 22.20 -6.08 20.78
C VAL A 406 23.04 -4.86 21.15
N ARG A 407 23.98 -4.47 20.28
CA ARG A 407 24.86 -3.31 20.50
C ARG A 407 24.13 -2.01 20.19
N GLU A 408 24.57 -0.92 20.81
CA GLU A 408 24.15 0.42 20.40
C GLU A 408 24.49 0.65 18.92
N GLY A 409 23.55 1.22 18.17
CA GLY A 409 23.64 1.43 16.72
C GLY A 409 23.39 0.17 15.88
N GLU A 410 23.16 -1.00 16.49
CA GLU A 410 22.82 -2.21 15.75
C GLU A 410 21.34 -2.19 15.31
N GLN A 411 21.07 -2.63 14.08
CA GLN A 411 19.71 -2.73 13.56
C GLN A 411 18.99 -3.95 14.14
N LEU A 412 17.71 -3.82 14.45
CA LEU A 412 16.86 -4.92 14.89
C LEU A 412 16.23 -5.62 13.68
N PHE A 413 16.39 -6.94 13.64
CA PHE A 413 15.89 -7.81 12.59
C PHE A 413 14.95 -8.86 13.15
N ILE A 414 13.91 -9.18 12.39
CA ILE A 414 13.05 -10.34 12.60
C ILE A 414 13.18 -11.30 11.42
N ASN A 415 12.74 -12.54 11.59
CA ASN A 415 12.61 -13.46 10.47
C ASN A 415 11.17 -13.41 9.93
N TYR A 416 10.98 -12.84 8.74
CA TYR A 416 9.68 -12.79 8.05
C TYR A 416 9.06 -14.16 7.78
N ASN A 417 9.88 -15.22 7.76
CA ASN A 417 9.48 -16.58 7.51
C ASN A 417 9.52 -17.42 8.79
N ALA A 418 9.48 -16.80 9.99
CA ALA A 418 9.59 -17.51 11.27
C ALA A 418 8.63 -18.72 11.41
N ASN A 419 7.43 -18.63 10.85
CA ASN A 419 6.44 -19.72 10.87
C ASN A 419 6.79 -20.91 9.96
N LEU A 420 7.78 -20.76 9.07
CA LEU A 420 8.21 -21.77 8.10
C LEU A 420 9.60 -22.38 8.43
N THR A 421 10.39 -21.77 9.33
CA THR A 421 11.87 -21.79 9.21
C THR A 421 12.66 -22.59 10.25
N THR A 422 12.28 -23.83 10.56
CA THR A 422 13.24 -24.73 11.23
C THR A 422 14.06 -25.59 10.26
N CYS A 423 13.61 -25.83 9.02
CA CYS A 423 14.25 -26.82 8.12
C CYS A 423 14.30 -26.44 6.61
N VAL A 424 14.27 -25.16 6.25
CA VAL A 424 14.15 -24.73 4.84
C VAL A 424 15.53 -24.47 4.23
N SER A 425 15.77 -24.95 3.00
CA SER A 425 17.07 -24.86 2.29
C SER A 425 17.49 -23.41 2.00
N TYR A 426 18.77 -23.20 1.66
CA TYR A 426 19.26 -21.88 1.22
C TYR A 426 18.50 -21.38 -0.02
N GLU A 427 18.29 -22.26 -0.99
CA GLU A 427 17.58 -21.95 -2.24
C GLU A 427 16.15 -21.49 -1.97
N ASP A 428 15.43 -22.20 -1.10
CA ASP A 428 14.04 -21.87 -0.74
C ASP A 428 13.95 -20.55 0.04
N ARG A 429 14.85 -20.32 1.00
CA ARG A 429 14.88 -19.04 1.74
C ARG A 429 15.20 -17.87 0.83
N ARG A 430 16.09 -18.07 -0.15
CA ARG A 430 16.40 -17.05 -1.17
C ARG A 430 15.17 -16.77 -2.04
N ALA A 431 14.46 -17.81 -2.50
CA ALA A 431 13.22 -17.65 -3.25
C ALA A 431 12.15 -16.89 -2.46
N LEU A 432 11.97 -17.19 -1.16
CA LEU A 432 11.04 -16.48 -0.27
C LEU A 432 11.39 -14.99 -0.07
N CYS A 433 12.69 -14.62 -0.13
CA CYS A 433 13.12 -13.22 -0.10
C CYS A 433 12.85 -12.53 -1.45
N GLN A 434 13.10 -13.23 -2.56
CA GLN A 434 12.85 -12.73 -3.91
C GLN A 434 11.36 -12.48 -4.17
N GLN A 435 10.48 -13.33 -3.64
CA GLN A 435 9.02 -13.10 -3.64
C GLN A 435 8.59 -11.83 -2.91
N ARG A 436 9.45 -11.27 -2.05
CA ARG A 436 9.27 -9.97 -1.38
C ARG A 436 10.17 -8.87 -1.96
N HIS A 437 10.75 -9.14 -3.14
CA HIS A 437 11.58 -8.22 -3.91
C HIS A 437 12.86 -7.73 -3.19
N PHE A 438 13.50 -8.58 -2.39
CA PHE A 438 14.79 -8.27 -1.78
C PHE A 438 15.73 -9.49 -1.72
N GLU A 439 17.02 -9.21 -1.49
CA GLU A 439 18.04 -10.24 -1.23
C GLU A 439 18.51 -10.14 0.23
N CYS A 440 18.64 -11.29 0.91
CA CYS A 440 19.09 -11.32 2.30
C CYS A 440 20.60 -11.47 2.38
N PHE A 441 21.27 -10.51 3.02
CA PHE A 441 22.71 -10.50 3.25
C PHE A 441 23.11 -10.90 4.69
N CYS A 442 22.24 -11.62 5.40
CA CYS A 442 22.58 -12.10 6.75
C CYS A 442 23.69 -13.15 6.73
N ALA A 443 24.33 -13.38 7.87
CA ALA A 443 25.49 -14.27 7.96
C ALA A 443 25.20 -15.71 7.49
N LYS A 444 23.99 -16.25 7.74
CA LYS A 444 23.55 -17.55 7.22
C LYS A 444 23.47 -17.58 5.69
N CYS A 445 22.82 -16.58 5.09
CA CYS A 445 22.69 -16.47 3.63
C CYS A 445 24.05 -16.26 2.94
N VAL A 446 24.95 -15.48 3.54
CA VAL A 446 26.32 -15.29 3.01
C VAL A 446 27.11 -16.60 3.02
N ARG A 447 26.94 -17.42 4.06
CA ARG A 447 27.59 -18.74 4.17
C ARG A 447 26.88 -19.85 3.38
N ARG A 448 25.69 -19.57 2.83
CA ARG A 448 24.83 -20.56 2.14
C ARG A 448 24.49 -21.79 3.00
N GLU A 449 24.44 -21.60 4.32
CA GLU A 449 23.77 -22.50 5.28
C GLU A 449 22.27 -22.33 5.12
#